data_AF-A0A101NI36-F1
#
_entry.id   AF-A0A101NI36-F1
#
_cell.length_a   1.000
_cell.length_b   1.000
_cell.length_c   1.000
_cell.angle_alpha   90.00
_cell.angle_beta   90.00
_cell.angle_gamma   90.00
#
_symmetry.space_group_name_H-M   'P 1'
#
loop_
_entity.id
_entity.type
_entity.pdbx_description
1 polymer ?
#
loop_
_entity_poly.entity_id
_entity_poly.type
_entity_poly.pdbx_seq_one_letter_code
_entity_poly.pdbx_strand_id
1 'polypeptide(L)'
;MARHPQPRHITLGGREAVALTVQEYEQLVASRRQIGGQSARVRVLAQQVKRDARLLQELEVLVGCPGHDGTDSACLRCTIAALLRRHREETR
;
A
#
# COMPACT_ATOMS: atom_id res chain seq x y z
N MET A 1 22.20 -12.40 -17.90
CA MET A 1 22.92 -11.12 -18.08
C MET A 1 21.98 -10.14 -18.78
N ALA A 2 21.46 -9.14 -18.06
CA ALA A 2 20.60 -8.14 -18.68
C ALA A 2 21.47 -7.22 -19.56
N ARG A 3 21.38 -7.39 -20.89
CA ARG A 3 22.00 -6.44 -21.83
C ARG A 3 21.44 -5.07 -21.53
N HIS A 4 22.34 -4.10 -21.32
CA HIS A 4 21.91 -2.72 -21.16
C HIS A 4 21.25 -2.28 -22.47
N PRO A 5 20.04 -1.71 -22.43
CA PRO A 5 19.40 -1.21 -23.63
C PRO A 5 20.29 -0.13 -24.25
N GLN A 6 20.63 -0.28 -25.53
CA GLN A 6 21.29 0.75 -26.32
C GLN A 6 20.18 1.54 -27.03
N PRO A 7 19.81 2.74 -26.54
CA PRO A 7 18.73 3.52 -27.13
C PRO A 7 19.17 4.03 -28.51
N ARG A 8 18.23 4.08 -29.46
CA ARG A 8 18.48 4.64 -30.79
C ARG A 8 18.15 6.13 -30.75
N HIS A 9 19.16 6.97 -30.60
CA HIS A 9 18.98 8.43 -30.53
C HIS A 9 18.73 9.02 -31.92
N ILE A 10 17.77 9.94 -32.00
CA ILE A 10 17.45 10.75 -33.18
C ILE A 10 17.28 12.21 -32.75
N THR A 11 17.40 13.15 -33.69
CA THR A 11 17.09 14.56 -33.45
C THR A 11 15.84 14.95 -34.21
N LEU A 12 14.80 15.41 -33.52
CA LEU A 12 13.54 15.88 -34.08
C LEU A 12 13.36 17.35 -33.75
N GLY A 13 13.40 18.24 -34.76
CA GLY A 13 13.25 19.68 -34.55
C GLY A 13 14.25 20.27 -33.56
N GLY A 14 15.50 19.78 -33.57
CA GLY A 14 16.56 20.21 -32.64
C GLY A 14 16.48 19.62 -31.23
N ARG A 15 15.52 18.73 -30.95
CA ARG A 15 15.41 18.00 -29.68
C ARG A 15 15.86 16.56 -29.85
N GLU A 16 16.68 16.10 -28.90
CA GLU A 16 17.07 14.69 -28.82
C GLU A 16 15.86 13.82 -28.42
N ALA A 17 15.67 12.72 -29.14
CA ALA A 17 14.60 11.77 -28.91
C ALA A 17 15.10 10.33 -29.11
N VAL A 18 14.39 9.34 -28.56
CA VAL A 18 14.69 7.92 -28.79
C VAL A 18 13.68 7.34 -29.77
N ALA A 19 14.17 6.76 -30.86
CA ALA A 19 13.36 6.05 -31.82
C ALA A 19 13.05 4.63 -31.32
N LEU A 20 11.77 4.30 -31.30
CA LEU A 20 11.26 2.96 -31.00
C LEU A 20 10.56 2.42 -32.24
N THR A 21 10.73 1.13 -32.53
CA THR A 21 9.82 0.42 -33.43
C THR A 21 8.42 0.34 -32.80
N VAL A 22 7.40 0.07 -33.62
CA VAL A 22 6.02 -0.12 -33.14
C VAL A 22 5.96 -1.19 -32.05
N GLN A 23 6.64 -2.31 -32.27
CA GLN A 23 6.72 -3.41 -31.30
C GLN A 23 7.36 -2.99 -29.97
N GLU A 24 8.48 -2.25 -30.02
CA GLU A 24 9.15 -1.74 -28.80
C GLU A 24 8.26 -0.73 -28.05
N TYR A 25 7.53 0.11 -28.78
CA TYR A 25 6.58 1.05 -28.20
C TYR A 25 5.41 0.34 -27.50
N GLU A 26 4.82 -0.67 -28.13
CA GLU A 26 3.74 -1.47 -27.55
C GLU A 26 4.19 -2.18 -26.27
N GLN A 27 5.39 -2.78 -26.29
CA GLN A 27 6.00 -3.41 -25.12
C GLN A 27 6.23 -2.40 -23.98
N LEU A 28 6.70 -1.20 -24.30
CA LEU A 28 6.91 -0.13 -23.32
C LEU A 28 5.58 0.32 -22.71
N VAL A 29 4.53 0.49 -23.51
CA VAL A 29 3.19 0.87 -23.02
C VAL A 29 2.61 -0.22 -22.12
N ALA A 30 2.74 -1.50 -22.49
CA ALA A 30 2.29 -2.63 -21.68
C ALA A 30 3.04 -2.69 -20.34
N SER A 31 4.38 -2.57 -20.38
CA SER A 31 5.22 -2.53 -19.18
C SER A 31 4.84 -1.36 -18.26
N ARG A 32 4.64 -0.16 -18.82
CA ARG A 32 4.19 1.02 -18.05
C ARG A 32 2.84 0.78 -17.36
N ARG A 33 1.87 0.14 -18.05
CA ARG A 33 0.56 -0.22 -17.46
C ARG A 33 0.72 -1.21 -16.31
N GLN A 34 1.55 -2.23 -16.49
CA GLN A 34 1.81 -3.22 -15.45
C GLN A 34 2.45 -2.57 -14.23
N ILE A 35 3.50 -1.75 -14.41
CA ILE A 35 4.15 -1.01 -13.33
C ILE A 35 3.14 -0.10 -12.62
N GLY A 36 2.33 0.66 -13.36
CA GLY A 36 1.29 1.50 -12.78
C GLY A 36 0.29 0.72 -11.92
N GLY A 37 -0.15 -0.45 -12.40
CA GLY A 37 -1.03 -1.34 -11.64
C GLY A 37 -0.37 -1.92 -10.39
N GLN A 38 0.90 -2.33 -10.47
CA GLN A 38 1.65 -2.83 -9.32
C GLN A 38 1.91 -1.74 -8.28
N SER A 39 2.26 -0.51 -8.70
CA SER A 39 2.45 0.62 -7.80
C SER A 39 1.16 0.99 -7.06
N ALA A 40 0.00 0.92 -7.74
CA ALA A 40 -1.29 1.13 -7.10
C ALA A 40 -1.57 0.07 -6.01
N ARG A 41 -1.29 -1.21 -6.29
CA ARG A 41 -1.45 -2.31 -5.31
C ARG A 41 -0.53 -2.13 -4.10
N VAL A 42 0.74 -1.79 -4.32
CA VAL A 42 1.70 -1.52 -3.24
C VAL A 42 1.24 -0.34 -2.38
N ARG A 43 0.69 0.72 -2.98
CA ARG A 43 0.15 1.86 -2.24
C ARG A 43 -1.00 1.46 -1.32
N VAL A 44 -1.95 0.66 -1.81
CA VAL A 44 -3.09 0.17 -1.01
C VAL A 44 -2.59 -0.72 0.13
N LEU A 45 -1.66 -1.65 -0.14
CA LEU A 45 -1.09 -2.51 0.89
C LEU A 45 -0.36 -1.70 1.97
N ALA A 46 0.44 -0.70 1.58
CA ALA A 46 1.14 0.17 2.51
C ALA A 46 0.17 0.98 3.39
N GLN A 47 -0.98 1.41 2.85
CA GLN A 47 -2.03 2.05 3.64
C GLN A 47 -2.70 1.09 4.62
N GLN A 48 -2.91 -0.17 4.24
CA GLN A 48 -3.46 -1.18 5.13
C GLN A 48 -2.51 -1.46 6.30
N VAL A 49 -1.23 -1.70 6.03
CA VAL A 49 -0.21 -1.94 7.07
C VAL A 49 -0.13 -0.78 8.07
N LYS A 50 -0.19 0.46 7.58
CA LYS A 50 -0.20 1.65 8.47
C LYS A 50 -1.44 1.70 9.36
N ARG A 51 -2.61 1.34 8.83
CA ARG A 51 -3.85 1.28 9.62
C ARG A 51 -3.78 0.18 10.68
N ASP A 52 -3.32 -1.01 10.31
CA ASP A 52 -3.19 -2.14 11.23
C ASP A 52 -2.22 -1.84 12.37
N ALA A 53 -1.07 -1.24 12.06
CA ALA A 53 -0.09 -0.82 13.07
C ALA A 53 -0.67 0.19 14.08
N ARG A 54 -1.48 1.15 13.60
CA ARG A 54 -2.15 2.12 14.48
C ARG A 54 -3.17 1.45 15.40
N LEU A 55 -3.96 0.51 14.88
CA LEU A 55 -4.94 -0.22 15.69
C LEU A 55 -4.27 -1.08 16.77
N LEU A 56 -3.16 -1.73 16.43
CA LEU A 56 -2.36 -2.47 17.42
C LEU A 56 -1.84 -1.55 18.52
N GLN A 57 -1.36 -0.36 18.18
CA GLN A 57 -0.91 0.61 19.16
C GLN A 57 -2.05 1.11 20.05
N GLU A 58 -3.23 1.38 19.47
CA GLU A 58 -4.42 1.78 20.24
C GLU A 58 -4.87 0.66 21.19
N LEU A 59 -4.79 -0.61 20.76
CA LEU A 59 -5.05 -1.77 21.61
C LEU A 59 -4.02 -1.92 22.74
N GLU A 60 -2.73 -1.74 22.45
CA GLU A 60 -1.66 -1.78 23.46
C GLU A 60 -1.88 -0.74 24.55
N VAL A 61 -2.27 0.49 24.18
CA VAL A 61 -2.58 1.56 25.13
C VAL A 61 -3.81 1.22 25.98
N LEU A 62 -4.86 0.67 25.36
CA LEU A 62 -6.09 0.27 26.06
C LEU A 62 -5.84 -0.90 27.03
N VAL A 63 -5.01 -1.86 26.65
CA VAL A 63 -4.64 -3.02 27.49
C VAL A 63 -3.62 -2.64 28.58
N GLY A 64 -2.75 -1.67 28.29
CA GLY A 64 -1.66 -1.26 29.18
C GLY A 64 -2.01 -0.23 30.26
N CYS A 65 -3.27 0.19 30.42
CA CYS A 65 -3.63 1.18 31.44
C CYS A 65 -3.37 0.67 32.87
N PRO A 66 -2.53 1.36 33.67
CA PRO A 66 -2.28 1.02 35.06
C PRO A 66 -3.38 1.63 35.93
N GLY A 67 -4.39 0.83 36.26
CA GLY A 67 -5.48 1.25 37.17
C GLY A 67 -6.60 0.23 37.35
N HIS A 68 -6.36 -1.05 37.08
CA HIS A 68 -7.39 -2.09 37.21
C HIS A 68 -7.39 -2.72 38.61
N ASP A 69 -7.92 -1.99 39.58
CA ASP A 69 -8.30 -2.56 40.88
C ASP A 69 -9.64 -3.30 40.74
N GLY A 70 -9.57 -4.46 40.10
CA GLY A 70 -10.34 -5.68 40.39
C GLY A 70 -11.86 -5.70 40.46
N THR A 71 -12.62 -4.61 40.29
CA THR A 71 -14.01 -4.58 40.77
C THR A 71 -15.09 -4.04 39.83
N ASP A 72 -14.78 -3.70 38.58
CA ASP A 72 -15.84 -3.34 37.61
C ASP A 72 -15.57 -3.94 36.23
N SER A 73 -15.89 -5.22 36.11
CA SER A 73 -15.61 -6.07 34.96
C SER A 73 -16.74 -6.02 33.92
N ALA A 74 -17.11 -4.82 33.47
CA ALA A 74 -17.38 -4.64 32.04
C ALA A 74 -16.04 -4.81 31.32
N CYS A 75 -15.59 -6.06 31.20
CA CYS A 75 -14.18 -6.35 31.02
C CYS A 75 -13.64 -5.72 29.72
N LEU A 76 -12.39 -5.29 29.75
CA LEU A 76 -11.68 -4.73 28.61
C LEU A 76 -11.85 -5.58 27.33
N ARG A 77 -11.99 -6.90 27.47
CA ARG A 77 -12.31 -7.84 26.38
C ARG A 77 -13.66 -7.57 25.71
N CYS A 78 -14.71 -7.20 26.45
CA CYS A 78 -16.02 -6.85 25.88
C CYS A 78 -15.94 -5.55 25.06
N THR A 79 -15.18 -4.56 25.53
CA THR A 79 -14.96 -3.30 24.80
C THR A 79 -14.14 -3.52 23.54
N ILE A 80 -13.07 -4.32 23.62
CA ILE A 80 -12.27 -4.74 22.45
C ILE A 80 -13.15 -5.51 21.45
N ALA A 81 -14.00 -6.44 21.92
CA ALA A 81 -14.91 -7.20 21.06
C ALA A 81 -16.00 -6.33 20.40
N ALA A 82 -16.37 -5.20 20.99
CA ALA A 82 -17.30 -4.24 20.39
C ALA A 82 -16.62 -3.39 19.29
N LEU A 83 -15.41 -2.90 19.56
CA LEU A 83 -14.61 -2.14 18.59
C LEU A 83 -14.26 -2.95 17.34
N LEU A 84 -13.84 -4.21 17.52
CA LEU A 84 -13.53 -5.10 16.40
C LEU A 84 -14.75 -5.43 15.53
N ARG A 85 -15.96 -5.48 16.12
CA ARG A 85 -17.21 -5.70 15.37
C ARG A 85 -17.56 -4.50 14.50
N ARG A 86 -17.53 -3.29 15.06
CA ARG A 86 -17.80 -2.05 14.32
C ARG A 86 -16.86 -1.87 13.13
N HIS A 87 -15.57 -2.14 13.34
CA HIS A 87 -14.60 -1.97 12.26
C HIS A 87 -14.84 -2.94 11.09
N ARG A 88 -15.28 -4.18 11.35
CA ARG A 88 -15.67 -5.14 10.30
C ARG A 88 -16.88 -4.68 9.47
N GLU A 89 -17.81 -3.95 10.08
CA GLU A 89 -19.00 -3.43 9.40
C GLU A 89 -18.64 -2.23 8.50
N GLU A 90 -17.67 -1.41 8.91
CA GLU A 90 -17.19 -0.26 8.12
C GLU A 90 -16.25 -0.66 6.97
N THR A 91 -15.66 -1.86 7.00
CA THR A 91 -14.79 -2.38 5.92
C THR A 91 -15.47 -3.31 4.92
N ARG A 92 -16.79 -3.54 5.06
CA ARG A 92 -17.60 -4.39 4.17
C ARG A 92 -18.40 -3.53 3.19
#